data_AF-A0A2V1AJL8-F1
#
_entry.id   AF-A0A2V1AJL8-F1
#
_cell.length_a   1.000
_cell.length_b   1.000
_cell.length_c   1.000
_cell.angle_alpha   90.00
_cell.angle_beta   90.00
_cell.angle_gamma   90.00
#
_symmetry.space_group_name_H-M   'P 1'
#
loop_
_entity.id
_entity.type
_entity.pdbx_description
1 polymer ?
#
loop_
_entity_poly.entity_id
_entity_poly.type
_entity_poly.pdbx_seq_one_letter_code
_entity_poly.pdbx_strand_id
1 'polypeptide(L)'
;MSNAKGSNDVRKESTEPIDNIEELIEELPDNSPRYVLLSYPIKLSDGRVKSPFVLLYWRPPTTGQENKMLYAGAVELFREKAGVAKYGKGISSSAIPYSRNAPAWFKLSSDEVVEQIIKYARKGLTPSQIGVILRDAHGVSQAKVVTGNKILRILKSNGLAPEIPEDLYFLIKKAVSVRKHLERNRKDRDSKFRLILIESRIHRLARYYRTVAVLPPNWKYESATASALVN
;
A
#
# COMPACT_ATOMS: atom_id res chain seq x y z
N MET A 1 -39.19 28.86 -24.49
CA MET A 1 -38.67 27.47 -24.60
C MET A 1 -37.16 27.54 -24.78
N SER A 2 -36.41 27.58 -23.68
CA SER A 2 -34.95 27.56 -23.71
C SER A 2 -34.46 26.12 -23.53
N ASN A 3 -33.89 25.54 -24.59
CA ASN A 3 -33.16 24.28 -24.55
C ASN A 3 -32.02 24.41 -23.52
N ALA A 4 -32.20 23.83 -22.34
CA ALA A 4 -31.11 23.59 -21.42
C ALA A 4 -30.19 22.55 -22.07
N LYS A 5 -29.02 22.97 -22.56
CA LYS A 5 -27.91 22.06 -22.87
C LYS A 5 -27.70 21.20 -21.63
N GLY A 6 -28.04 19.91 -21.70
CA GLY A 6 -27.81 18.96 -20.63
C GLY A 6 -26.34 18.98 -20.25
N SER A 7 -26.02 19.31 -19.00
CA SER A 7 -24.64 19.26 -18.55
C SER A 7 -24.24 17.79 -18.48
N ASN A 8 -23.21 17.40 -19.22
CA ASN A 8 -22.67 16.04 -19.28
C ASN A 8 -21.86 15.70 -18.01
N ASP A 9 -22.25 16.25 -16.86
CA ASP A 9 -21.57 16.05 -15.60
C ASP A 9 -21.86 14.65 -15.05
N VAL A 10 -20.82 13.97 -14.60
CA VAL A 10 -20.93 12.72 -13.85
C VAL A 10 -21.63 12.99 -12.51
N ARG A 11 -22.90 12.61 -12.40
CA ARG A 11 -23.73 12.73 -11.19
C ARG A 11 -24.09 11.34 -10.66
N LYS A 12 -24.25 11.23 -9.35
CA LYS A 12 -24.80 10.02 -8.72
C LYS A 12 -26.32 10.02 -8.94
N GLU A 13 -26.84 8.94 -9.53
CA GLU A 13 -28.25 8.86 -9.96
C GLU A 13 -29.15 8.24 -8.88
N SER A 14 -28.76 7.10 -8.28
CA SER A 14 -29.48 6.47 -7.17
C SER A 14 -28.67 6.49 -5.87
N THR A 15 -29.34 6.74 -4.74
CA THR A 15 -28.72 6.70 -3.38
C THR A 15 -28.98 5.38 -2.67
N GLU A 16 -29.98 4.62 -3.13
CA GLU A 16 -30.37 3.33 -2.57
C GLU A 16 -29.41 2.23 -3.02
N PRO A 17 -28.96 1.36 -2.10
CA PRO A 17 -28.12 0.21 -2.45
C PRO A 17 -28.96 -0.84 -3.18
N ILE A 18 -28.49 -1.27 -4.34
CA ILE A 18 -29.07 -2.38 -5.09
C ILE A 18 -28.38 -3.66 -4.63
N ASP A 19 -29.17 -4.61 -4.11
CA ASP A 19 -28.67 -5.85 -3.52
C ASP A 19 -28.69 -7.03 -4.51
N ASN A 20 -29.49 -6.95 -5.59
CA ASN A 20 -29.66 -8.01 -6.60
C ASN A 20 -29.19 -7.57 -8.00
N ILE A 21 -28.66 -8.51 -8.80
CA ILE A 21 -28.20 -8.20 -10.15
C ILE A 21 -29.35 -8.03 -11.13
N GLU A 22 -30.49 -8.66 -10.87
CA GLU A 22 -31.71 -8.56 -11.66
C GLU A 22 -32.33 -7.16 -11.55
N GLU A 23 -32.43 -6.61 -10.34
CA GLU A 23 -32.88 -5.23 -10.09
C GLU A 23 -31.96 -4.21 -10.77
N LEU A 24 -30.65 -4.47 -10.77
CA LEU A 24 -29.68 -3.63 -11.48
C LEU A 24 -29.94 -3.62 -12.99
N ILE A 25 -30.32 -4.75 -13.59
CA ILE A 25 -30.61 -4.83 -15.03
C ILE A 25 -31.88 -4.02 -15.36
N GLU A 26 -32.88 -4.02 -14.49
CA GLU A 26 -34.13 -3.27 -14.68
C GLU A 26 -33.93 -1.74 -14.55
N GLU A 27 -33.06 -1.28 -13.66
CA GLU A 27 -32.74 0.15 -13.54
C GLU A 27 -31.85 0.69 -14.67
N LEU A 28 -31.12 -0.19 -15.39
CA LEU A 28 -30.17 0.23 -16.40
C LEU A 28 -30.88 0.71 -17.68
N PRO A 29 -30.58 1.92 -18.17
CA PRO A 29 -31.29 2.48 -19.30
C PRO A 29 -30.88 1.81 -20.62
N ASP A 30 -31.87 1.56 -21.48
CA ASP A 30 -31.68 0.87 -22.76
C ASP A 30 -30.95 1.71 -23.82
N ASN A 31 -30.88 3.04 -23.68
CA ASN A 31 -30.39 3.94 -24.74
C ASN A 31 -29.14 4.75 -24.36
N SER A 32 -28.74 4.76 -23.09
CA SER A 32 -27.64 5.59 -22.57
C SER A 32 -26.60 4.75 -21.83
N PRO A 33 -25.30 5.03 -22.02
CA PRO A 33 -24.25 4.27 -21.38
C PRO A 33 -24.05 4.75 -19.94
N ARG A 34 -23.81 3.82 -19.00
CA ARG A 34 -23.67 4.09 -17.57
C ARG A 34 -22.43 3.43 -16.97
N TYR A 35 -21.92 4.03 -15.91
CA TYR A 35 -20.89 3.44 -15.05
C TYR A 35 -21.56 2.98 -13.77
N VAL A 36 -21.50 1.69 -13.49
CA VAL A 36 -22.03 1.13 -12.24
C VAL A 36 -20.87 0.74 -11.35
N LEU A 37 -20.90 1.23 -10.12
CA LEU A 37 -19.92 0.90 -9.09
C LEU A 37 -20.54 -0.09 -8.10
N LEU A 38 -20.11 -1.34 -8.15
CA LEU A 38 -20.57 -2.39 -7.23
C LEU A 38 -19.54 -2.64 -6.15
N SER A 39 -19.98 -2.83 -4.91
CA SER A 39 -19.15 -3.40 -3.86
C SER A 39 -19.41 -4.90 -3.77
N TYR A 40 -18.45 -5.74 -4.15
CA TYR A 40 -18.63 -7.19 -4.15
C TYR A 40 -17.90 -7.79 -2.94
N PRO A 41 -18.59 -8.15 -1.83
CA PRO A 41 -17.95 -8.70 -0.64
C PRO A 41 -17.45 -10.13 -0.89
N ILE A 42 -16.14 -10.35 -0.75
CA ILE A 42 -15.48 -11.64 -0.85
C ILE A 42 -14.88 -12.02 0.51
N LYS A 43 -15.08 -13.27 0.94
CA LYS A 43 -14.33 -13.87 2.05
C LYS A 43 -13.04 -14.48 1.51
N LEU A 44 -11.89 -14.02 2.00
CA LEU A 44 -10.59 -14.61 1.69
C LEU A 44 -10.40 -15.91 2.49
N SER A 45 -9.45 -16.74 2.04
CA SER A 45 -9.08 -18.01 2.70
C SER A 45 -8.61 -17.87 4.15
N ASP A 46 -8.26 -16.65 4.57
CA ASP A 46 -7.86 -16.28 5.92
C ASP A 46 -9.03 -15.77 6.80
N GLY A 47 -10.28 -15.89 6.33
CA GLY A 47 -11.49 -15.44 7.02
C GLY A 47 -11.75 -13.93 6.95
N ARG A 48 -10.93 -13.15 6.24
CA ARG A 48 -11.14 -11.70 6.08
C ARG A 48 -12.22 -11.40 5.06
N VAL A 49 -13.09 -10.44 5.35
CA VAL A 49 -14.03 -9.88 4.37
C VAL A 49 -13.35 -8.73 3.64
N LYS A 50 -13.22 -8.84 2.32
CA LYS A 50 -12.73 -7.80 1.43
C LYS A 50 -13.88 -7.43 0.49
N SER A 51 -14.23 -6.16 0.41
CA SER A 51 -15.23 -5.68 -0.55
C SER A 51 -14.53 -4.88 -1.67
N PRO A 52 -13.90 -5.54 -2.66
CA PRO A 52 -13.44 -4.82 -3.84
C PRO A 52 -14.60 -4.07 -4.51
N PHE A 53 -14.30 -2.87 -4.98
CA PHE A 53 -15.17 -2.19 -5.93
C PHE A 53 -14.97 -2.78 -7.31
N VAL A 54 -16.07 -3.16 -7.96
CA VAL A 54 -16.13 -3.61 -9.35
C VAL A 54 -16.80 -2.50 -10.14
N LEU A 55 -16.10 -2.02 -11.18
CA LEU A 55 -16.65 -1.06 -12.11
C LEU A 55 -17.24 -1.82 -13.30
N LEU A 56 -18.56 -1.81 -13.44
CA LEU A 56 -19.25 -2.37 -14.60
C LEU A 56 -19.44 -1.31 -15.67
N TYR A 57 -19.23 -1.74 -16.91
CA TYR A 57 -19.37 -0.91 -18.09
C TYR A 57 -20.68 -1.26 -18.80
N TRP A 58 -21.72 -0.46 -18.59
CA TRP A 58 -22.98 -0.61 -19.33
C TRP A 58 -22.95 0.25 -20.59
N ARG A 59 -23.00 -0.41 -21.76
CA ARG A 59 -23.01 0.25 -23.07
C ARG A 59 -24.03 -0.45 -23.97
N PRO A 60 -25.29 0.01 -24.00
CA PRO A 60 -26.30 -0.62 -24.83
C PRO A 60 -26.03 -0.38 -26.34
N PRO A 61 -26.44 -1.32 -27.21
CA PRO A 61 -26.12 -1.27 -28.64
C PRO A 61 -26.80 -0.09 -29.35
N THR A 62 -27.99 0.29 -28.89
CA THR A 62 -28.87 1.37 -29.38
C THR A 62 -28.32 2.79 -29.14
N THR A 63 -27.28 2.97 -28.31
CA THR A 63 -26.70 4.29 -28.02
C THR A 63 -26.07 4.92 -29.27
N GLY A 64 -26.31 6.22 -29.48
CA GLY A 64 -25.67 7.02 -30.53
C GLY A 64 -24.14 7.11 -30.43
N GLN A 65 -23.46 7.36 -31.55
CA GLN A 65 -22.00 7.36 -31.63
C GLN A 65 -21.34 8.43 -30.74
N GLU A 66 -21.94 9.62 -30.63
CA GLU A 66 -21.47 10.72 -29.77
C GLU A 66 -21.41 10.31 -28.29
N ASN A 67 -22.51 9.75 -27.76
CA ASN A 67 -22.58 9.26 -26.38
C ASN A 67 -21.59 8.12 -26.11
N LYS A 68 -21.32 7.28 -27.10
CA LYS A 68 -20.31 6.21 -27.01
C LYS A 68 -18.89 6.79 -26.89
N MET A 69 -18.57 7.84 -27.63
CA MET A 69 -17.27 8.52 -27.55
C MET A 69 -17.11 9.27 -26.22
N LEU A 70 -18.13 10.01 -25.80
CA LEU A 70 -18.16 10.72 -24.52
C LEU A 70 -17.97 9.76 -23.34
N TYR A 71 -18.68 8.63 -23.38
CA TYR A 71 -18.54 7.56 -22.39
C TYR A 71 -17.09 7.10 -22.32
N ALA A 72 -16.50 6.66 -23.44
CA ALA A 72 -15.11 6.20 -23.46
C ALA A 72 -14.10 7.22 -22.92
N GLY A 73 -14.28 8.51 -23.22
CA GLY A 73 -13.45 9.59 -22.69
C GLY A 73 -13.60 9.81 -21.18
N ALA A 74 -14.78 9.55 -20.62
CA ALA A 74 -15.07 9.74 -19.20
C ALA A 74 -14.61 8.57 -18.29
N VAL A 75 -14.11 7.45 -18.86
CA VAL A 75 -13.69 6.27 -18.10
C VAL A 75 -12.67 6.62 -17.02
N GLU A 76 -11.63 7.36 -17.38
CA GLU A 76 -10.53 7.68 -16.44
C GLU A 76 -10.97 8.65 -15.35
N LEU A 77 -11.77 9.67 -15.71
CA LEU A 77 -12.37 10.60 -14.75
C LEU A 77 -13.24 9.85 -13.73
N PHE A 78 -14.05 8.89 -14.19
CA PHE A 78 -14.89 8.07 -13.32
C PHE A 78 -14.05 7.16 -12.42
N ARG A 79 -13.03 6.50 -12.98
CA ARG A 79 -12.10 5.63 -12.22
C ARG A 79 -11.37 6.39 -11.11
N GLU A 80 -10.95 7.62 -11.37
CA GLU A 80 -10.29 8.49 -10.40
C GLU A 80 -11.25 8.90 -9.29
N LYS A 81 -12.44 9.41 -9.64
CA LYS A 81 -13.46 9.83 -8.67
C LYS A 81 -13.99 8.67 -7.82
N ALA A 82 -14.24 7.51 -8.43
CA ALA A 82 -14.73 6.31 -7.75
C ALA A 82 -13.64 5.58 -6.96
N GLY A 83 -12.36 5.93 -7.14
CA GLY A 83 -11.24 5.34 -6.41
C GLY A 83 -10.99 3.85 -6.68
N VAL A 84 -11.63 3.28 -7.71
CA VAL A 84 -11.56 1.84 -8.06
C VAL A 84 -10.14 1.43 -8.43
N ALA A 85 -9.40 2.33 -9.07
CA ALA A 85 -8.02 2.09 -9.54
C ALA A 85 -6.93 2.53 -8.54
N LYS A 86 -7.26 2.95 -7.31
CA LYS A 86 -6.24 3.31 -6.29
C LYS A 86 -5.38 2.11 -5.84
N TYR A 87 -5.71 0.91 -6.33
CA TYR A 87 -4.80 -0.23 -6.38
C TYR A 87 -3.90 -0.09 -7.61
N GLY A 88 -2.83 0.69 -7.48
CA GLY A 88 -1.84 0.84 -8.55
C GLY A 88 -1.34 -0.53 -9.05
N LYS A 89 -1.45 -0.77 -10.36
CA LYS A 89 -0.93 -1.99 -11.02
C LYS A 89 0.57 -1.90 -11.35
N GLY A 90 1.28 -0.97 -10.71
CA GLY A 90 2.71 -0.76 -10.95
C GLY A 90 3.52 -1.98 -10.52
N ILE A 91 4.23 -2.60 -11.47
CA ILE A 91 5.17 -3.68 -11.20
C ILE A 91 6.56 -3.06 -11.21
N SER A 92 7.07 -2.72 -10.02
CA SER A 92 8.44 -2.28 -9.82
C SER A 92 9.04 -3.06 -8.66
N SER A 93 10.00 -3.92 -8.99
CA SER A 93 10.70 -4.76 -8.02
C SER A 93 12.12 -5.02 -8.51
N SER A 94 13.03 -5.35 -7.60
CA SER A 94 14.38 -5.75 -7.98
C SER A 94 14.36 -7.12 -8.67
N ALA A 95 15.02 -7.20 -9.83
CA ALA A 95 15.29 -8.47 -10.51
C ALA A 95 16.53 -9.11 -9.88
N ILE A 96 16.33 -10.12 -9.04
CA ILE A 96 17.42 -10.83 -8.36
C ILE A 96 18.14 -11.73 -9.39
N PRO A 97 19.49 -11.72 -9.45
CA PRO A 97 20.23 -12.63 -10.31
C PRO A 97 19.94 -14.11 -10.03
N TYR A 98 20.03 -14.96 -11.07
CA TYR A 98 19.87 -16.40 -10.92
C TYR A 98 20.97 -17.03 -10.05
N SER A 99 22.22 -16.57 -10.20
CA SER A 99 23.35 -17.06 -9.42
C SER A 99 23.13 -16.78 -7.93
N ARG A 100 23.25 -17.84 -7.12
CA ARG A 100 23.16 -17.78 -5.65
C ARG A 100 24.51 -17.71 -4.96
N ASN A 101 25.59 -17.78 -5.73
CA ASN A 101 26.97 -17.73 -5.24
C ASN A 101 27.54 -16.33 -5.40
N ALA A 102 28.50 -15.98 -4.55
CA ALA A 102 29.23 -14.73 -4.69
C ALA A 102 29.92 -14.67 -6.07
N PRO A 103 29.91 -13.51 -6.76
CA PRO A 103 30.62 -13.37 -8.03
C PRO A 103 32.13 -13.62 -7.85
N ALA A 104 32.79 -14.21 -8.85
CA ALA A 104 34.22 -14.53 -8.77
C ALA A 104 35.13 -13.30 -8.58
N TRP A 105 34.67 -12.11 -8.99
CA TRP A 105 35.41 -10.85 -8.81
C TRP A 105 35.27 -10.25 -7.41
N PHE A 106 34.33 -10.76 -6.59
CA PHE A 106 34.10 -10.26 -5.25
C PHE A 106 35.15 -10.84 -4.29
N LYS A 107 35.99 -9.96 -3.72
CA LYS A 107 37.18 -10.36 -2.93
C LYS A 107 37.01 -10.27 -1.43
N LEU A 108 36.00 -9.54 -0.94
CA LEU A 108 35.81 -9.37 0.50
C LEU A 108 35.36 -10.68 1.14
N SER A 109 35.87 -10.95 2.33
CA SER A 109 35.46 -12.13 3.10
C SER A 109 34.07 -11.94 3.73
N SER A 110 33.46 -13.04 4.16
CA SER A 110 32.20 -12.99 4.92
C SER A 110 32.33 -12.16 6.19
N ASP A 111 33.48 -12.26 6.86
CA ASP A 111 33.72 -11.69 8.18
C ASP A 111 33.90 -10.18 8.10
N GLU A 112 34.61 -9.70 7.07
CA GLU A 112 34.73 -8.27 6.76
C GLU A 112 33.36 -7.64 6.48
N VAL A 113 32.49 -8.33 5.74
CA VAL A 113 31.13 -7.84 5.47
C VAL A 113 30.30 -7.77 6.76
N VAL A 114 30.43 -8.77 7.64
CA VAL A 114 29.77 -8.76 8.96
C VAL A 114 30.28 -7.60 9.83
N GLU A 115 31.59 -7.36 9.83
CA GLU A 115 32.19 -6.24 10.57
C GLU A 115 31.67 -4.89 10.07
N GLN A 116 31.59 -4.69 8.75
CA GLN A 116 31.00 -3.48 8.18
C GLN A 116 29.53 -3.32 8.55
N ILE A 117 28.74 -4.41 8.53
CA ILE A 117 27.33 -4.37 8.97
C ILE A 117 27.23 -3.89 10.42
N ILE A 118 28.06 -4.43 11.31
CA ILE A 118 28.07 -4.06 12.74
C ILE A 118 28.49 -2.59 12.89
N LYS A 119 29.53 -2.15 12.16
CA LYS A 119 30.00 -0.76 12.16
C LYS A 119 28.90 0.21 11.74
N TYR A 120 28.15 -0.09 10.68
CA TYR A 120 27.06 0.76 10.23
C TYR A 120 25.84 0.71 11.15
N ALA A 121 25.55 -0.43 11.77
CA ALA A 121 24.48 -0.53 12.77
C ALA A 121 24.80 0.27 14.03
N ARG A 122 26.06 0.27 14.49
CA ARG A 122 26.51 1.13 15.61
C ARG A 122 26.39 2.62 15.30
N LYS A 123 26.42 3.01 14.02
CA LYS A 123 26.12 4.39 13.58
C LYS A 123 24.62 4.72 13.58
N GLY A 124 23.76 3.76 13.93
CA GLY A 124 22.30 3.94 13.95
C GLY A 124 21.62 3.80 12.58
N LEU A 125 22.30 3.24 11.58
CA LEU A 125 21.71 3.02 10.27
C LEU A 125 20.75 1.82 10.28
N THR A 126 19.66 1.92 9.51
CA THR A 126 18.68 0.83 9.43
C THR A 126 19.20 -0.33 8.58
N PRO A 127 18.73 -1.58 8.78
CA PRO A 127 19.13 -2.72 7.96
C PRO A 127 18.99 -2.47 6.45
N SER A 128 17.94 -1.76 6.05
CA SER A 128 17.70 -1.38 4.65
C SER A 128 18.75 -0.40 4.13
N GLN A 129 19.09 0.65 4.90
CA GLN A 129 20.14 1.61 4.55
C GLN A 129 21.52 0.96 4.49
N ILE A 130 21.83 0.06 5.43
CA ILE A 130 23.07 -0.73 5.43
C ILE A 130 23.19 -1.53 4.14
N GLY A 131 22.11 -2.20 3.71
CA GLY A 131 22.10 -2.95 2.46
C GLY A 131 22.34 -2.11 1.21
N VAL A 132 21.88 -0.86 1.19
CA VAL A 132 22.14 0.08 0.09
C VAL A 132 23.60 0.51 0.07
N ILE A 133 24.16 0.92 1.21
CA ILE A 133 25.56 1.35 1.31
C ILE A 133 26.52 0.21 0.97
N LEU A 134 26.24 -1.01 1.44
CA LEU A 134 27.05 -2.18 1.10
C LEU A 134 27.04 -2.46 -0.40
N ARG A 135 25.92 -2.24 -1.08
CA ARG A 135 25.81 -2.42 -2.53
C ARG A 135 26.57 -1.36 -3.29
N ASP A 136 26.33 -0.09 -2.97
CA ASP A 136 26.77 1.03 -3.79
C ASP A 136 28.23 1.43 -3.49
N ALA A 137 28.66 1.35 -2.22
CA ALA A 137 30.01 1.77 -1.82
C ALA A 137 31.02 0.61 -1.79
N HIS A 138 30.57 -0.60 -1.42
CA HIS A 138 31.47 -1.75 -1.19
C HIS A 138 31.34 -2.86 -2.24
N GLY A 139 30.42 -2.71 -3.21
CA GLY A 139 30.20 -3.72 -4.26
C GLY A 139 29.58 -5.03 -3.77
N VAL A 140 29.01 -5.06 -2.56
CA VAL A 140 28.33 -6.24 -2.02
C VAL A 140 26.93 -6.34 -2.65
N SER A 141 26.77 -7.23 -3.63
CA SER A 141 25.50 -7.41 -4.35
C SER A 141 24.33 -7.73 -3.41
N GLN A 142 24.48 -8.81 -2.64
CA GLN A 142 23.54 -9.20 -1.59
C GLN A 142 24.30 -9.74 -0.38
N ALA A 143 24.07 -9.14 0.80
CA ALA A 143 24.67 -9.62 2.05
C ALA A 143 24.35 -11.11 2.33
N LYS A 144 23.15 -11.58 1.94
CA LYS A 144 22.75 -12.99 2.08
C LYS A 144 23.63 -13.95 1.28
N VAL A 145 24.05 -13.55 0.07
CA VAL A 145 24.84 -14.41 -0.82
C VAL A 145 26.26 -14.59 -0.28
N VAL A 146 26.84 -13.52 0.26
CA VAL A 146 28.21 -13.54 0.80
C VAL A 146 28.28 -14.19 2.17
N THR A 147 27.38 -13.84 3.09
CA THR A 147 27.45 -14.25 4.50
C THR A 147 26.55 -15.43 4.87
N GLY A 148 25.69 -15.88 3.95
CA GLY A 148 24.65 -16.89 4.20
C GLY A 148 23.46 -16.40 5.03
N ASN A 149 23.58 -15.27 5.73
CA ASN A 149 22.57 -14.71 6.62
C ASN A 149 22.00 -13.38 6.12
N LYS A 150 20.75 -13.08 6.48
CA LYS A 150 20.17 -11.75 6.23
C LYS A 150 20.74 -10.73 7.23
N ILE A 151 20.84 -9.46 6.82
CA ILE A 151 21.33 -8.36 7.66
C ILE A 151 20.65 -8.33 9.04
N LEU A 152 19.31 -8.41 9.08
CA LEU A 152 18.56 -8.40 10.34
C LEU A 152 18.93 -9.58 11.27
N ARG A 153 19.26 -10.76 10.71
CA ARG A 153 19.69 -11.92 11.50
C ARG A 153 21.08 -11.72 12.08
N ILE A 154 22.00 -11.14 11.30
CA ILE A 154 23.35 -10.77 11.77
C ILE A 154 23.24 -9.77 12.94
N LEU A 155 22.37 -8.76 12.81
CA LEU A 155 22.15 -7.78 13.89
C LEU A 155 21.56 -8.42 15.15
N LYS A 156 20.63 -9.37 14.99
CA LYS A 156 20.05 -10.10 16.12
C LYS A 156 21.09 -10.93 16.87
N SER A 157 21.95 -11.66 16.16
CA SER A 157 23.04 -12.43 16.78
C SER A 157 24.05 -11.57 17.53
N ASN A 158 24.21 -10.30 17.12
CA ASN A 158 25.13 -9.35 17.74
C ASN A 158 24.46 -8.42 18.77
N GLY A 159 23.19 -8.63 19.12
CA GLY A 159 22.48 -7.80 20.10
C GLY A 159 22.20 -6.36 19.63
N LEU A 160 22.28 -6.09 18.33
CA LEU A 160 22.04 -4.77 17.71
C LEU A 160 20.70 -4.70 16.97
N ALA A 161 19.80 -5.66 17.21
CA ALA A 161 18.48 -5.65 16.60
C ALA A 161 17.58 -4.60 17.26
N PRO A 162 16.78 -3.85 16.48
CA PRO A 162 15.82 -2.93 17.04
C PRO A 162 14.70 -3.70 17.77
N GLU A 163 14.17 -3.11 18.84
CA GLU A 163 13.06 -3.69 19.61
C GLU A 163 11.80 -3.88 18.76
N ILE A 164 11.53 -2.89 17.89
CA ILE A 164 10.40 -2.89 16.97
C ILE A 164 10.93 -3.06 15.54
N PRO A 165 10.31 -3.91 14.70
CA PRO A 165 10.65 -4.02 13.29
C PRO A 165 10.65 -2.67 12.55
N GLU A 166 11.63 -2.49 11.64
CA GLU A 166 11.87 -1.23 10.89
C GLU A 166 10.62 -0.75 10.13
N ASP A 167 9.90 -1.67 9.50
CA ASP A 167 8.69 -1.40 8.74
C ASP A 167 7.55 -0.85 9.60
N LEU A 168 7.38 -1.41 10.80
CA LEU A 168 6.42 -0.93 11.80
C LEU A 168 6.84 0.45 12.33
N TYR A 169 8.13 0.62 12.66
CA TYR A 169 8.68 1.90 13.13
C TYR A 169 8.40 3.04 12.14
N PHE A 170 8.69 2.86 10.85
CA PHE A 170 8.46 3.92 9.85
C PHE A 170 6.98 4.20 9.58
N LEU A 171 6.08 3.20 9.68
CA LEU A 171 4.64 3.44 9.60
C LEU A 171 4.16 4.30 10.79
N ILE A 172 4.63 4.00 12.00
CA ILE A 172 4.32 4.80 13.19
C ILE A 172 4.89 6.21 13.05
N LYS A 173 6.14 6.36 12.58
CA LYS A 173 6.75 7.68 12.30
C LYS A 173 5.89 8.54 11.39
N LYS A 174 5.40 7.92 10.32
CA LYS A 174 4.54 8.59 9.34
C LYS A 174 3.20 8.97 9.97
N ALA A 175 2.58 8.08 10.75
CA ALA A 175 1.32 8.35 11.45
C ALA A 175 1.46 9.52 12.43
N VAL A 176 2.54 9.57 13.21
CA VAL A 176 2.82 10.67 14.16
C VAL A 176 2.98 12.00 13.42
N SER A 177 3.72 12.01 12.30
CA SER A 177 3.89 13.21 11.46
C SER A 177 2.55 13.72 10.89
N VAL A 178 1.73 12.81 10.32
CA VAL A 178 0.41 13.16 9.77
C VAL A 178 -0.54 13.64 10.87
N ARG A 179 -0.51 13.04 12.06
CA ARG A 179 -1.29 13.47 13.21
C ARG A 179 -0.88 14.87 13.66
N LYS A 180 0.42 15.15 13.79
CA LYS A 180 0.94 16.49 14.12
C LYS A 180 0.50 17.55 13.08
N HIS A 181 0.42 17.18 11.81
CA HIS A 181 -0.13 18.04 10.75
C HIS A 181 -1.63 18.31 10.94
N LEU A 182 -2.42 17.27 11.24
CA LEU A 182 -3.87 17.37 11.43
C LEU A 182 -4.28 18.18 12.67
N GLU A 183 -3.48 18.13 13.75
CA GLU A 183 -3.75 18.94 14.94
C GLU A 183 -3.74 20.44 14.63
N ARG A 184 -2.87 20.86 13.71
CA ARG A 184 -2.80 22.25 13.19
C ARG A 184 -3.87 22.50 12.14
N ASN A 185 -4.13 21.52 11.27
CA ASN A 185 -5.02 21.62 10.11
C ASN A 185 -6.28 20.77 10.27
N ARG A 186 -7.16 21.14 11.21
CA ARG A 186 -8.33 20.34 11.58
C ARG A 186 -9.38 20.16 10.48
N LYS A 187 -9.37 21.03 9.46
CA LYS A 187 -10.29 20.97 8.31
C LYS A 187 -9.80 20.05 7.18
N ASP A 188 -8.57 19.52 7.26
CA ASP A 188 -8.00 18.66 6.23
C ASP A 188 -8.59 17.23 6.30
N ARG A 189 -9.60 16.97 5.46
CA ARG A 189 -10.30 15.67 5.39
C ARG A 189 -9.48 14.60 4.69
N ASP A 190 -8.61 14.98 3.76
CA ASP A 190 -7.80 14.06 2.96
C ASP A 190 -6.64 13.50 3.80
N SER A 191 -5.94 14.33 4.58
CA SER A 191 -4.95 13.86 5.54
C SER A 191 -5.57 12.98 6.63
N LYS A 192 -6.80 13.28 7.07
CA LYS A 192 -7.55 12.43 8.02
C LYS A 192 -7.81 11.05 7.43
N PHE A 193 -8.23 10.99 6.16
CA PHE A 193 -8.41 9.72 5.44
C PHE A 193 -7.09 8.95 5.31
N ARG A 194 -5.98 9.62 4.96
CA ARG A 194 -4.66 8.98 4.88
C ARG A 194 -4.16 8.47 6.22
N LEU A 195 -4.43 9.17 7.33
CA LEU A 195 -4.09 8.71 8.67
C LEU A 195 -4.79 7.38 8.98
N ILE A 196 -6.08 7.27 8.68
CA ILE A 196 -6.86 6.04 8.87
C ILE A 196 -6.24 4.86 8.09
N LEU A 197 -5.80 5.11 6.85
CA LEU A 197 -5.13 4.09 6.04
C LEU A 197 -3.78 3.64 6.64
N ILE A 198 -2.99 4.58 7.17
CA ILE A 198 -1.70 4.28 7.80
C ILE A 198 -1.94 3.49 9.10
N GLU A 199 -2.84 3.92 9.96
CA GLU A 199 -3.18 3.23 11.22
C GLU A 199 -3.74 1.82 10.96
N SER A 200 -4.58 1.68 9.94
CA SER A 200 -5.08 0.37 9.50
C SER A 200 -3.94 -0.56 9.05
N ARG A 201 -2.92 -0.03 8.37
CA ARG A 201 -1.71 -0.80 8.00
C ARG A 201 -0.89 -1.17 9.24
N ILE A 202 -0.71 -0.26 10.19
CA ILE A 202 -0.01 -0.50 11.46
C ILE A 202 -0.67 -1.66 12.21
N HIS A 203 -1.99 -1.63 12.41
CA HIS A 203 -2.72 -2.69 13.10
C HIS A 203 -2.61 -4.05 12.41
N ARG A 204 -2.65 -4.08 11.07
CA ARG A 204 -2.49 -5.32 10.29
C ARG A 204 -1.09 -5.91 10.46
N LEU A 205 -0.08 -5.07 10.41
CA LEU A 205 1.33 -5.46 10.49
C LEU A 205 1.70 -5.90 11.92
N ALA A 206 1.24 -5.15 12.92
CA ALA A 206 1.38 -5.51 14.33
C ALA A 206 0.71 -6.85 14.66
N ARG A 207 -0.49 -7.11 14.11
CA ARG A 207 -1.17 -8.41 14.27
C ARG A 207 -0.30 -9.56 13.77
N TYR A 208 0.29 -9.42 12.58
CA TYR A 208 1.20 -10.42 12.02
C TYR A 208 2.41 -10.65 12.93
N TYR A 209 3.10 -9.59 13.35
CA TYR A 209 4.27 -9.73 14.22
C TYR A 209 3.96 -10.31 15.60
N ARG A 210 2.75 -10.07 16.11
CA ARG A 210 2.26 -10.73 17.32
C ARG A 210 2.04 -12.23 17.11
N THR A 211 1.44 -12.64 16.00
CA THR A 211 1.25 -14.06 15.67
C THR A 211 2.58 -14.81 15.53
N VAL A 212 3.62 -14.15 15.01
CA VAL A 212 4.97 -14.72 14.84
C VAL A 212 5.85 -14.54 16.09
N ALA A 213 5.28 -14.06 17.21
CA ALA A 213 5.98 -13.83 18.49
C ALA A 213 7.22 -12.92 18.39
N VAL A 214 7.25 -12.03 17.40
CA VAL A 214 8.27 -10.97 17.30
C VAL A 214 7.91 -9.81 18.22
N LEU A 215 6.62 -9.55 18.39
CA LEU A 215 6.10 -8.58 19.36
C LEU A 215 5.42 -9.31 20.53
N PRO A 216 5.40 -8.69 21.72
CA PRO A 216 4.62 -9.18 22.85
C PRO A 216 3.12 -9.37 22.51
N PRO A 217 2.43 -10.36 23.09
CA PRO A 217 1.02 -10.64 22.81
C PRO A 217 0.07 -9.48 23.22
N ASN A 218 0.48 -8.70 24.21
CA ASN A 218 -0.22 -7.51 24.69
C ASN A 218 0.18 -6.22 23.95
N TRP A 219 1.08 -6.29 22.96
CA TRP A 219 1.52 -5.11 22.22
C TRP A 219 0.35 -4.50 21.44
N LYS A 220 0.15 -3.18 21.60
CA LYS A 220 -0.91 -2.42 20.95
C LYS A 220 -0.39 -1.06 20.50
N TYR A 221 -0.81 -0.64 19.32
CA TYR A 221 -0.57 0.71 18.84
C TYR A 221 -1.58 1.66 19.48
N GLU A 222 -1.08 2.68 20.17
CA GLU A 222 -1.89 3.77 20.71
C GLU A 222 -1.31 5.11 20.27
N SER A 223 -2.18 5.99 19.75
CA SER A 223 -1.73 7.26 19.19
C SER A 223 -1.10 8.20 20.23
N ALA A 224 -1.50 8.07 21.50
CA ALA A 224 -0.98 8.89 22.59
C ALA A 224 0.48 8.55 22.92
N THR A 225 0.83 7.26 22.91
CA THR A 225 2.17 6.76 23.23
C THR A 225 3.08 6.65 22.00
N ALA A 226 2.50 6.66 20.80
CA ALA A 226 3.22 6.55 19.53
C ALA A 226 4.33 7.58 19.34
N SER A 227 4.18 8.80 19.87
CA SER A 227 5.23 9.82 19.74
C SER A 227 6.47 9.49 20.55
N ALA A 228 6.32 8.83 21.71
CA ALA A 228 7.46 8.45 22.55
C ALA A 228 8.28 7.31 21.94
N LEU A 229 7.66 6.48 21.09
CA LEU A 229 8.29 5.33 20.45
C LEU A 229 9.18 5.70 19.24
N VAL A 230 9.05 6.91 18.70
CA VAL A 230 9.59 7.26 17.37
C VAL A 230 10.31 8.61 17.34
N ASN A 231 10.78 9.07 18.50
CA ASN A 231 11.63 10.26 18.57
C ASN A 231 13.06 9.94 18.12
#